data_AF-A0A7Y3FQ87-F1
#
_entry.id   AF-A0A7Y3FQ87-F1
#
_cell.length_a   1.000
_cell.length_b   1.000
_cell.length_c   1.000
_cell.angle_alpha   90.00
_cell.angle_beta   90.00
_cell.angle_gamma   90.00
#
_symmetry.space_group_name_H-M   'P 1'
#
loop_
_entity.id
_entity.type
_entity.pdbx_description
1 polymer ?
#
loop_
_entity_poly.entity_id
_entity_poly.type
_entity_poly.pdbx_seq_one_letter_code
_entity_poly.pdbx_strand_id
1 'polypeptide(L)'
;MSERPIDPIAIDIGEVLQKSVTSLYSSLVTRPTGRAVRMAIETQLHGAGTLSLSLIDFSEVVIIDFSCADEVVAKLLQQFLADEARDAFFVFRGVHEPHRDQIEVVLARQGLAAVLETEPDRFELVGVHSGDEGSAWRTLEERGTVEPEEVEGLFTGGQRAALDSLVGRGLAFRSPQSGRIHALSQLVAHLL
;
A
#
# COMPACT_ATOMS: atom_id res chain seq x y z
N MET A 1 10.19 24.35 2.39
CA MET A 1 8.75 24.02 2.27
C MET A 1 8.67 22.82 1.36
N SER A 2 8.52 21.61 1.92
CA SER A 2 8.44 20.39 1.12
C SER A 2 7.16 20.43 0.28
N GLU A 3 7.34 20.34 -1.03
CA GLU A 3 6.26 20.10 -1.98
C GLU A 3 5.52 18.82 -1.56
N ARG A 4 4.20 18.89 -1.40
CA ARG A 4 3.36 17.71 -1.18
C ARG A 4 2.74 17.35 -2.52
N PRO A 5 3.29 16.34 -3.22
CA PRO A 5 2.80 16.03 -4.56
C PRO A 5 1.42 15.35 -4.54
N ILE A 6 1.05 14.75 -3.40
CA ILE A 6 -0.23 14.05 -3.18
C ILE A 6 -0.68 14.29 -1.73
N ASP A 7 -1.98 14.44 -1.51
CA ASP A 7 -2.61 14.45 -0.19
C ASP A 7 -3.20 13.06 0.11
N PRO A 8 -2.68 12.33 1.12
CA PRO A 8 -3.12 10.97 1.41
C PRO A 8 -4.46 10.90 2.14
N ILE A 9 -5.19 9.80 1.90
CA ILE A 9 -6.46 9.48 2.52
C ILE A 9 -6.21 8.39 3.57
N ALA A 10 -6.43 8.71 4.85
CA ALA A 10 -6.37 7.73 5.94
C ALA A 10 -7.68 6.95 6.04
N ILE A 11 -7.58 5.62 6.13
CA ILE A 11 -8.72 4.72 6.28
C ILE A 11 -8.46 3.75 7.43
N ASP A 12 -9.17 3.95 8.54
CA ASP A 12 -9.16 3.04 9.69
C ASP A 12 -10.08 1.83 9.42
N ILE A 13 -9.49 0.63 9.33
CA ILE A 13 -10.24 -0.60 9.09
C ILE A 13 -11.14 -0.96 10.27
N GLY A 14 -10.73 -0.66 11.51
CA GLY A 14 -11.55 -0.85 12.70
C GLY A 14 -12.84 -0.03 12.64
N GLU A 15 -12.75 1.26 12.29
CA GLU A 15 -13.94 2.10 12.08
C GLU A 15 -14.82 1.60 10.93
N VAL A 16 -14.21 1.22 9.81
CA VAL A 16 -14.95 0.71 8.64
C VAL A 16 -15.65 -0.60 8.99
N LEU A 17 -15.01 -1.49 9.74
CA LEU A 17 -15.61 -2.73 10.26
C LEU A 17 -16.81 -2.43 11.16
N GLN A 18 -16.68 -1.50 12.11
CA GLN A 18 -17.77 -1.11 13.01
C GLN A 18 -18.99 -0.57 12.25
N LYS A 19 -18.77 0.22 11.19
CA LYS A 19 -19.85 0.78 10.35
C LYS A 19 -20.46 -0.27 9.40
N SER A 20 -19.70 -1.28 9.01
CA SER A 20 -20.11 -2.27 8.00
C SER A 20 -20.78 -3.51 8.58
N VAL A 21 -20.60 -3.81 9.87
CA VAL A 21 -21.13 -5.03 10.51
C VAL A 21 -22.15 -4.67 11.59
N THR A 22 -23.37 -5.18 11.46
CA THR A 22 -24.49 -4.91 12.40
C THR A 22 -24.52 -5.83 13.62
N SER A 23 -23.65 -6.85 13.71
CA SER A 23 -23.62 -7.80 14.82
C SER A 23 -22.38 -7.62 15.70
N LEU A 24 -22.62 -7.21 16.95
CA LEU A 24 -21.66 -7.27 18.05
C LEU A 24 -21.08 -8.68 18.14
N TYR A 25 -19.76 -8.80 18.07
CA TYR A 25 -18.96 -10.03 18.18
C TYR A 25 -19.02 -11.01 16.99
N SER A 26 -18.06 -10.85 16.08
CA SER A 26 -17.36 -12.03 15.55
C SER A 26 -15.87 -11.73 15.53
N SER A 27 -15.11 -12.37 16.42
CA SER A 27 -13.65 -12.34 16.46
C SER A 27 -12.98 -12.97 15.22
N LEU A 28 -13.77 -13.41 14.25
CA LEU A 28 -13.34 -13.73 12.90
C LEU A 28 -14.02 -12.80 11.90
N VAL A 29 -13.20 -12.07 11.15
CA VAL A 29 -13.62 -11.33 9.96
C VAL A 29 -13.62 -12.31 8.79
N THR A 30 -14.81 -12.74 8.36
CA THR A 30 -14.98 -13.69 7.26
C THR A 30 -15.15 -12.97 5.91
N ARG A 31 -15.14 -13.73 4.80
CA ARG A 31 -15.26 -13.17 3.44
C ARG A 31 -16.40 -12.16 3.21
N PRO A 32 -17.64 -12.34 3.72
CA PRO A 32 -18.68 -11.33 3.60
C PRO A 32 -18.31 -10.00 4.26
N THR A 33 -17.66 -10.05 5.42
CA THR A 33 -17.18 -8.86 6.11
C THR A 33 -16.04 -8.20 5.34
N GLY A 34 -15.06 -8.97 4.88
CA GLY A 34 -13.96 -8.44 4.04
C GLY A 34 -14.49 -7.76 2.77
N ARG A 35 -15.51 -8.32 2.13
CA ARG A 35 -16.18 -7.70 0.99
C ARG A 35 -16.85 -6.37 1.36
N ALA A 36 -17.57 -6.32 2.48
CA ALA A 36 -18.24 -5.10 2.93
C ALA A 36 -17.22 -3.99 3.23
N VAL A 37 -16.12 -4.33 3.90
CA VAL A 37 -14.98 -3.42 4.15
C VAL A 37 -14.40 -2.92 2.83
N ARG A 38 -14.07 -3.83 1.90
CA ARG A 38 -13.55 -3.46 0.58
C ARG A 38 -14.50 -2.49 -0.15
N MET A 39 -15.81 -2.79 -0.18
CA MET A 39 -16.79 -1.91 -0.84
C MET A 39 -16.87 -0.53 -0.17
N ALA A 40 -16.75 -0.45 1.15
CA ALA A 40 -16.73 0.81 1.89
C ALA A 40 -15.46 1.62 1.58
N ILE A 41 -14.29 0.96 1.50
CA ILE A 41 -13.03 1.58 1.06
C ILE A 41 -13.19 2.11 -0.37
N GLU A 42 -13.64 1.27 -1.30
CA GLU A 42 -13.86 1.65 -2.69
C GLU A 42 -14.80 2.86 -2.78
N THR A 43 -15.88 2.89 -2.02
CA THR A 43 -16.83 4.02 -2.02
C THR A 43 -16.16 5.32 -1.56
N GLN A 44 -15.32 5.27 -0.53
CA GLN A 44 -14.56 6.43 -0.07
C GLN A 44 -13.56 6.91 -1.15
N LEU A 45 -12.91 5.97 -1.84
CA LEU A 45 -11.91 6.27 -2.87
C LEU A 45 -12.53 6.71 -4.21
N HIS A 46 -13.77 6.33 -4.52
CA HIS A 46 -14.43 6.79 -5.75
C HIS A 46 -14.64 8.30 -5.80
N GLY A 47 -14.68 8.96 -4.63
CA GLY A 47 -14.72 10.43 -4.52
C GLY A 47 -13.35 11.11 -4.61
N ALA A 48 -12.26 10.35 -4.50
CA ALA A 48 -10.92 10.85 -4.76
C ALA A 48 -10.70 10.97 -6.27
N GLY A 49 -9.94 11.97 -6.71
CA GLY A 49 -9.69 12.24 -8.13
C GLY A 49 -8.92 11.11 -8.84
N THR A 50 -8.30 11.44 -9.98
CA THR A 50 -7.54 10.45 -10.77
C THR A 50 -6.22 10.06 -10.13
N LEU A 51 -5.77 10.75 -9.09
CA LEU A 51 -4.55 10.45 -8.33
C LEU A 51 -4.91 10.32 -6.85
N SER A 52 -4.57 9.20 -6.22
CA SER A 52 -4.89 8.94 -4.81
C SER A 52 -3.80 8.13 -4.12
N LEU A 53 -3.48 8.48 -2.88
CA LEU A 53 -2.65 7.69 -1.98
C LEU A 53 -3.47 7.35 -0.76
N SER A 54 -3.62 6.06 -0.45
CA SER A 54 -4.45 5.58 0.65
C SER A 54 -3.59 4.91 1.70
N LEU A 55 -3.70 5.36 2.95
CA LEU A 55 -3.14 4.69 4.13
C LEU A 55 -4.24 3.83 4.75
N ILE A 56 -4.13 2.52 4.62
CA ILE A 56 -5.09 1.54 5.14
C ILE A 56 -4.59 1.02 6.49
N ASP A 57 -5.24 1.39 7.58
CA ASP A 57 -4.78 1.13 8.94
C ASP A 57 -5.47 -0.10 9.56
N PHE A 58 -4.67 -1.12 9.87
CA PHE A 58 -5.06 -2.36 10.53
C PHE A 58 -4.82 -2.36 12.05
N SER A 59 -4.35 -1.26 12.64
CA SER A 59 -3.91 -1.22 14.06
C SER A 59 -5.01 -1.64 15.05
N GLU A 60 -6.27 -1.30 14.76
CA GLU A 60 -7.44 -1.68 15.58
C GLU A 60 -8.02 -3.07 15.23
N VAL A 61 -7.45 -3.76 14.24
CA VAL A 61 -7.92 -5.07 13.77
C VAL A 61 -7.20 -6.18 14.49
N VAL A 62 -7.91 -6.92 15.36
CA VAL A 62 -7.26 -7.97 16.17
C VAL A 62 -6.89 -9.21 15.34
N ILE A 63 -7.79 -9.68 14.47
CA ILE A 63 -7.60 -10.91 13.67
C ILE A 63 -8.15 -10.69 12.26
N ILE A 64 -7.36 -11.04 11.25
CA ILE A 64 -7.83 -11.22 9.87
C ILE A 64 -7.63 -12.67 9.45
N ASP A 65 -8.61 -13.24 8.77
CA ASP A 65 -8.44 -14.52 8.11
C ASP A 65 -7.97 -14.33 6.65
N PHE A 66 -7.54 -15.42 6.03
CA PHE A 66 -7.13 -15.44 4.62
C PHE A 66 -8.17 -14.78 3.69
N SER A 67 -9.46 -14.99 3.95
CA SER A 67 -10.53 -14.52 3.07
C SER A 67 -10.79 -13.02 3.21
N CYS A 68 -10.59 -12.46 4.39
CA CYS A 68 -10.60 -11.02 4.62
C CYS A 68 -9.38 -10.36 4.00
N ALA A 69 -8.18 -10.93 4.16
CA ALA A 69 -6.97 -10.43 3.53
C ALA A 69 -7.11 -10.42 1.98
N ASP A 70 -7.70 -11.48 1.41
CA ASP A 70 -7.95 -11.57 -0.03
C ASP A 70 -8.91 -10.48 -0.53
N GLU A 71 -9.95 -10.14 0.22
CA GLU A 71 -10.84 -9.02 -0.14
C GLU A 71 -10.15 -7.65 0.09
N VAL A 72 -9.71 -7.35 1.32
CA VAL A 72 -9.30 -6.00 1.71
C VAL A 72 -7.92 -5.60 1.17
N VAL A 73 -7.06 -6.57 0.83
CA VAL A 73 -5.73 -6.30 0.25
C VAL A 73 -5.71 -6.70 -1.22
N ALA A 74 -5.81 -7.99 -1.52
CA ALA A 74 -5.49 -8.48 -2.87
C ALA A 74 -6.50 -8.00 -3.93
N LYS A 75 -7.80 -8.19 -3.70
CA LYS A 75 -8.85 -7.75 -4.65
C LYS A 75 -8.96 -6.24 -4.72
N LEU A 76 -8.75 -5.54 -3.60
CA LEU A 76 -8.68 -4.08 -3.60
C LEU A 76 -7.56 -3.61 -4.54
N LEU A 77 -6.34 -4.11 -4.36
CA LEU A 77 -5.21 -3.76 -5.24
C LEU A 77 -5.49 -4.13 -6.70
N GLN A 78 -6.02 -5.32 -6.99
CA GLN A 78 -6.35 -5.71 -8.37
C GLN A 78 -7.33 -4.76 -9.05
N GLN A 79 -8.37 -4.34 -8.32
CA GLN A 79 -9.40 -3.46 -8.88
C GLN A 79 -8.82 -2.10 -9.26
N PHE A 80 -7.96 -1.53 -8.41
CA PHE A 80 -7.36 -0.21 -8.67
C PHE A 80 -6.18 -0.27 -9.64
N LEU A 81 -5.35 -1.31 -9.61
CA LEU A 81 -4.26 -1.49 -10.57
C LEU A 81 -4.75 -1.82 -11.99
N ALA A 82 -5.97 -2.32 -12.14
CA ALA A 82 -6.59 -2.55 -13.44
C ALA A 82 -7.28 -1.30 -14.02
N ASP A 83 -7.48 -0.25 -13.23
CA ASP A 83 -8.11 1.00 -13.68
C ASP A 83 -7.05 1.97 -14.22
N GLU A 84 -6.77 1.88 -15.52
CA GLU A 84 -5.78 2.75 -16.21
C GLU A 84 -6.11 4.25 -16.13
N ALA A 85 -7.34 4.63 -15.77
CA ALA A 85 -7.72 6.02 -15.61
C ALA A 85 -7.33 6.61 -14.24
N ARG A 86 -6.81 5.78 -13.32
CA ARG A 86 -6.47 6.17 -11.95
C ARG A 86 -5.07 5.74 -11.57
N ASP A 87 -4.31 6.68 -11.06
CA ASP A 87 -3.07 6.43 -10.33
C ASP A 87 -3.39 6.27 -8.84
N ALA A 88 -3.54 5.02 -8.40
CA ALA A 88 -3.88 4.69 -7.02
C ALA A 88 -2.72 3.98 -6.31
N PHE A 89 -2.34 4.52 -5.16
CA PHE A 89 -1.26 4.03 -4.32
C PHE A 89 -1.81 3.60 -2.96
N PHE A 90 -1.25 2.54 -2.39
CA PHE A 90 -1.70 1.97 -1.12
C PHE A 90 -0.53 1.69 -0.19
N VAL A 91 -0.67 2.13 1.06
CA VAL A 91 0.21 1.76 2.18
C VAL A 91 -0.65 1.09 3.24
N PHE A 92 -0.21 -0.05 3.75
CA PHE A 92 -0.92 -0.80 4.78
C PHE A 92 -0.19 -0.63 6.12
N ARG A 93 -0.85 -0.04 7.12
CA ARG A 93 -0.28 0.22 8.45
C ARG A 93 -0.81 -0.76 9.49
N GLY A 94 -0.05 -0.97 10.56
CA GLY A 94 -0.49 -1.74 11.73
C GLY A 94 -0.59 -3.24 11.43
N VAL A 95 0.24 -3.75 10.51
CA VAL A 95 0.20 -5.14 10.08
C VAL A 95 1.12 -5.99 10.96
N HIS A 96 0.55 -6.66 11.95
CA HIS A 96 1.28 -7.53 12.88
C HIS A 96 1.44 -8.97 12.35
N GLU A 97 2.29 -9.77 13.00
CA GLU A 97 2.75 -11.10 12.52
C GLU A 97 1.62 -12.07 12.07
N PRO A 98 0.47 -12.19 12.78
CA PRO A 98 -0.64 -13.03 12.30
C PRO A 98 -1.33 -12.49 11.04
N HIS A 99 -1.34 -11.16 10.84
CA HIS A 99 -1.92 -10.52 9.65
C HIS A 99 -0.97 -10.59 8.47
N ARG A 100 0.33 -10.35 8.73
CA ARG A 100 1.40 -10.38 7.73
C ARG A 100 1.37 -11.69 6.96
N ASP A 101 1.33 -12.83 7.65
CA ASP A 101 1.29 -14.14 7.02
C ASP A 101 0.10 -14.28 6.06
N GLN A 102 -1.10 -13.83 6.47
CA GLN A 102 -2.28 -13.91 5.61
C GLN A 102 -2.15 -13.00 4.39
N ILE A 103 -1.64 -11.78 4.59
CA ILE A 103 -1.45 -10.77 3.53
C ILE A 103 -0.40 -11.26 2.52
N GLU A 104 0.73 -11.77 2.99
CA GLU A 104 1.80 -12.27 2.13
C GLU A 104 1.32 -13.43 1.26
N VAL A 105 0.54 -14.36 1.82
CA VAL A 105 -0.01 -15.50 1.06
C VAL A 105 -1.01 -15.02 -0.01
N VAL A 106 -1.89 -14.06 0.28
CA VAL A 106 -2.84 -13.56 -0.74
C VAL A 106 -2.14 -12.75 -1.83
N LEU A 107 -1.13 -11.95 -1.48
CA LEU A 107 -0.32 -11.22 -2.46
C LEU A 107 0.44 -12.19 -3.37
N ALA A 108 1.08 -13.20 -2.79
CA ALA A 108 1.80 -14.24 -3.54
C ALA A 108 0.91 -14.99 -4.53
N ARG A 109 -0.30 -15.37 -4.12
CA ARG A 109 -1.27 -16.06 -4.99
C ARG A 109 -1.70 -15.24 -6.21
N GLN A 110 -1.71 -13.92 -6.08
CA GLN A 110 -2.16 -13.01 -7.13
C GLN A 110 -1.00 -12.36 -7.91
N GLY A 111 0.25 -12.69 -7.60
CA GLY A 111 1.41 -12.05 -8.24
C GLY A 111 1.59 -10.58 -7.87
N LEU A 112 1.05 -10.15 -6.72
CA LEU A 112 1.05 -8.76 -6.27
C LEU A 112 2.15 -8.51 -5.24
N ALA A 113 2.49 -7.24 -5.07
CA ALA A 113 3.26 -6.75 -3.93
C ALA A 113 2.59 -5.49 -3.35
N ALA A 114 2.95 -5.15 -2.13
CA ALA A 114 2.43 -3.99 -1.41
C ALA A 114 3.45 -3.44 -0.41
N VAL A 115 3.27 -2.17 -0.02
CA VAL A 115 4.06 -1.52 1.03
C VAL A 115 3.33 -1.66 2.36
N LEU A 116 3.96 -2.32 3.33
CA LEU A 116 3.42 -2.59 4.65
C LEU A 116 4.29 -1.97 5.75
N GLU A 117 3.67 -1.32 6.72
CA GLU A 117 4.28 -1.02 8.02
C GLU A 117 4.22 -2.27 8.89
N THR A 118 5.36 -2.92 9.10
CA THR A 118 5.46 -4.17 9.88
C THR A 118 5.84 -3.92 11.34
N GLU A 119 6.51 -2.80 11.61
CA GLU A 119 6.83 -2.24 12.92
C GLU A 119 6.64 -0.72 12.84
N PRO A 120 6.44 -0.01 13.97
CA PRO A 120 6.26 1.43 13.96
C PRO A 120 7.33 2.15 13.12
N ASP A 121 6.88 2.92 12.13
CA ASP A 121 7.70 3.68 11.17
C ASP A 121 8.62 2.84 10.27
N ARG A 122 8.42 1.51 10.20
CA ARG A 122 9.23 0.59 9.40
C ARG A 122 8.41 -0.01 8.27
N PHE A 123 8.66 0.48 7.06
CA PHE A 123 7.93 0.07 5.86
C PHE A 123 8.72 -0.93 5.01
N GLU A 124 8.08 -2.06 4.70
CA GLU A 124 8.63 -3.16 3.92
C GLU A 124 7.83 -3.39 2.63
N LEU A 125 8.53 -3.83 1.59
CA LEU A 125 7.92 -4.40 0.40
C LEU A 125 7.58 -5.87 0.65
N VAL A 126 6.30 -6.22 0.62
CA VAL A 126 5.79 -7.58 0.89
C VAL A 126 5.08 -8.13 -0.34
N GLY A 127 5.16 -9.45 -0.57
CA GLY A 127 4.58 -10.13 -1.73
C GLY A 127 5.60 -10.41 -2.84
N VAL A 128 5.13 -10.55 -4.08
CA VAL A 128 5.96 -10.98 -5.21
C VAL A 128 6.80 -9.82 -5.75
N HIS A 129 8.11 -9.88 -5.52
CA HIS A 129 9.09 -8.94 -6.04
C HIS A 129 10.43 -9.62 -6.28
N SER A 130 11.25 -9.04 -7.16
CA SER A 130 12.61 -9.49 -7.42
C SER A 130 13.60 -8.99 -6.35
N GLY A 131 14.78 -9.62 -6.26
CA GLY A 131 15.84 -9.15 -5.35
C GLY A 131 16.32 -7.73 -5.66
N ASP A 132 16.30 -7.33 -6.93
CA ASP A 132 16.62 -5.96 -7.35
C ASP A 132 15.53 -4.98 -6.94
N GLU A 133 14.25 -5.33 -7.03
CA GLU A 133 13.13 -4.52 -6.51
C GLU A 133 13.22 -4.35 -4.99
N GLY A 134 13.49 -5.43 -4.26
CA GLY A 134 13.64 -5.35 -2.79
C GLY A 134 14.85 -4.51 -2.37
N SER A 135 15.93 -4.51 -3.16
CA SER A 135 17.11 -3.69 -2.90
C SER A 135 16.88 -2.23 -3.30
N ALA A 136 16.23 -1.97 -4.44
CA ALA A 136 15.85 -0.62 -4.85
C ALA A 136 14.86 0.02 -3.87
N TRP A 137 13.86 -0.74 -3.39
CA TRP A 137 12.92 -0.29 -2.37
C TRP A 137 13.65 0.14 -1.09
N ARG A 138 14.54 -0.68 -0.54
CA ARG A 138 15.28 -0.33 0.69
C ARG A 138 16.10 0.95 0.51
N THR A 139 16.80 1.11 -0.60
CA THR A 139 17.54 2.35 -0.89
C THR A 139 16.62 3.55 -1.03
N LEU A 140 15.45 3.40 -1.67
CA LEU A 140 14.46 4.47 -1.79
C LEU A 140 13.86 4.83 -0.42
N GLU A 141 13.50 3.84 0.40
CA GLU A 141 12.96 4.00 1.75
C GLU A 141 13.94 4.75 2.66
N GLU A 142 15.22 4.35 2.65
CA GLU A 142 16.28 5.02 3.42
C GLU A 142 16.46 6.50 3.02
N ARG A 143 16.20 6.84 1.77
CA ARG A 143 16.29 8.20 1.25
C ARG A 143 15.00 9.00 1.44
N GLY A 144 13.85 8.31 1.49
CA GLY A 144 12.50 8.86 1.44
C GLY A 144 12.13 9.49 0.08
N THR A 145 13.05 10.22 -0.54
CA THR A 145 12.89 10.81 -1.87
C THR A 145 14.23 10.81 -2.60
N VAL A 146 14.18 10.55 -3.91
CA VAL A 146 15.34 10.51 -4.81
C VAL A 146 15.10 11.49 -5.96
N GLU A 147 16.07 12.37 -6.20
CA GLU A 147 16.08 13.27 -7.35
C GLU A 147 16.44 12.51 -8.63
N PRO A 148 15.91 12.90 -9.81
CA PRO A 148 16.23 12.25 -11.08
C PRO A 148 17.74 12.15 -11.36
N GLU A 149 18.51 13.19 -11.02
CA GLU A 149 19.97 13.19 -11.17
C GLU A 149 20.71 12.22 -10.23
N GLU A 150 20.12 11.84 -9.09
CA GLU A 150 20.74 10.94 -8.12
C GLU A 150 20.59 9.46 -8.51
N VAL A 151 19.65 9.15 -9.40
CA VAL A 151 19.29 7.76 -9.76
C VAL A 151 20.51 6.98 -10.28
N GLU A 152 21.34 7.58 -11.13
CA GLU A 152 22.52 6.90 -11.67
C GLU A 152 23.61 6.60 -10.61
N GLY A 153 23.73 7.46 -9.60
CA GLY A 153 24.71 7.31 -8.53
C GLY A 153 24.27 6.40 -7.39
N LEU A 154 22.96 6.29 -7.15
CA LEU A 154 22.39 5.53 -6.04
C LEU A 154 22.03 4.09 -6.42
N PHE A 155 21.69 3.83 -7.68
CA PHE A 155 21.14 2.55 -8.12
C PHE A 155 22.01 1.90 -9.20
N THR A 156 22.34 0.63 -9.01
CA THR A 156 22.99 -0.18 -10.07
C THR A 156 22.08 -0.37 -11.28
N GLY A 157 22.60 -0.90 -12.39
CA GLY A 157 21.81 -1.11 -13.62
C GLY A 157 20.53 -1.94 -13.42
N GLY A 158 20.62 -3.05 -12.66
CA GLY A 158 19.46 -3.88 -12.31
C GLY A 158 18.47 -3.15 -11.39
N GLN A 159 18.99 -2.46 -10.38
CA GLN A 159 18.15 -1.67 -9.46
C GLN A 159 17.44 -0.48 -10.13
N ARG A 160 18.03 0.12 -11.17
CA ARG A 160 17.36 1.20 -11.93
C ARG A 160 16.14 0.69 -12.67
N ALA A 161 16.28 -0.43 -13.39
CA ALA A 161 15.14 -1.08 -14.04
C ALA A 161 14.09 -1.52 -13.01
N ALA A 162 14.55 -2.01 -11.85
CA ALA A 162 13.66 -2.38 -10.75
C ALA A 162 12.94 -1.16 -10.14
N LEU A 163 13.60 -0.01 -10.03
CA LEU A 163 12.98 1.23 -9.53
C LEU A 163 11.86 1.70 -10.47
N ASP A 164 12.08 1.62 -11.78
CA ASP A 164 11.03 1.89 -12.77
C ASP A 164 9.88 0.86 -12.68
N SER A 165 10.19 -0.42 -12.40
CA SER A 165 9.18 -1.45 -12.10
C SER A 165 8.35 -1.09 -10.86
N LEU A 166 8.98 -0.64 -9.77
CA LEU A 166 8.29 -0.21 -8.56
C LEU A 166 7.31 0.94 -8.86
N VAL A 167 7.73 1.93 -9.65
CA VAL A 167 6.85 3.04 -10.08
C VAL A 167 5.70 2.52 -10.93
N GLY A 168 5.98 1.69 -11.95
CA GLY A 168 4.96 1.14 -12.84
C GLY A 168 3.95 0.22 -12.16
N ARG A 169 4.30 -0.35 -10.99
CA ARG A 169 3.43 -1.20 -10.17
C ARG A 169 2.71 -0.45 -9.05
N GLY A 170 2.86 0.88 -8.97
CA GLY A 170 2.24 1.68 -7.92
C GLY A 170 2.85 1.47 -6.53
N LEU A 171 4.10 1.00 -6.45
CA LEU A 171 4.82 0.74 -5.19
C LEU A 171 5.74 1.90 -4.81
N ALA A 172 6.01 2.81 -5.73
CA ALA A 172 6.70 4.06 -5.52
C ALA A 172 6.01 5.15 -6.35
N PHE A 173 6.05 6.39 -5.90
CA PHE A 173 5.41 7.49 -6.61
C PHE A 173 6.45 8.33 -7.34
N ARG A 174 6.25 8.54 -8.64
CA ARG A 174 7.04 9.51 -9.42
C ARG A 174 6.23 10.79 -9.62
N SER A 175 6.73 11.91 -9.11
CA SER A 175 6.09 13.22 -9.31
C SER A 175 6.09 13.58 -10.80
N PRO A 176 4.92 13.84 -11.41
CA PRO A 176 4.85 14.24 -12.82
C PRO A 176 5.42 15.64 -13.06
N GLN A 177 5.50 16.49 -12.04
CA GLN A 177 6.04 17.85 -12.15
C GLN A 177 7.57 17.87 -12.04
N SER A 178 8.15 17.13 -11.10
CA SER A 178 9.57 17.19 -10.77
C SER A 178 10.38 15.98 -11.24
N GLY A 179 9.72 14.87 -11.58
CA GLY A 179 10.38 13.59 -11.89
C GLY A 179 10.92 12.85 -10.67
N ARG A 180 10.88 13.46 -9.48
CA ARG A 180 11.31 12.87 -8.20
C ARG A 180 10.58 11.59 -7.91
N ILE A 181 11.28 10.64 -7.33
CA ILE A 181 10.73 9.35 -6.91
C ILE A 181 10.64 9.36 -5.39
N HIS A 182 9.45 9.09 -4.87
CA HIS A 182 9.14 9.09 -3.45
C HIS A 182 8.83 7.67 -2.99
N ALA A 183 9.39 7.29 -1.84
CA ALA A 183 8.85 6.17 -1.07
C ALA A 183 7.42 6.51 -0.64
N LEU A 184 6.51 5.55 -0.67
CA LEU A 184 5.12 5.81 -0.27
C LEU A 184 5.00 6.14 1.22
N SER A 185 5.85 5.53 2.06
CA SER A 185 6.04 5.82 3.48
C SER A 185 6.25 7.32 3.74
N GLN A 186 7.14 7.95 2.97
CA GLN A 186 7.47 9.36 3.09
C GLN A 186 6.28 10.27 2.79
N LEU A 187 5.37 9.86 1.90
CA LEU A 187 4.19 10.62 1.55
C LEU A 187 3.08 10.50 2.61
N VAL A 188 3.02 9.39 3.34
CA VAL A 188 2.05 9.17 4.44
C VAL A 188 2.60 9.56 5.81
N ALA A 189 3.89 9.86 5.95
CA ALA A 189 4.55 10.09 7.24
C ALA A 189 3.90 11.17 8.14
N HIS A 190 3.17 12.12 7.56
CA HIS A 190 2.48 13.17 8.33
C HIS A 190 1.11 12.74 8.89
N LEU A 191 0.64 11.54 8.53
CA LEU A 191 -0.55 10.89 9.07
C LEU A 191 -0.21 9.89 10.19
N LEU A 192 1.08 9.57 10.37
CA LEU A 192 1.56 8.58 11.34
C LEU A 192 1.61 9.15 12.76
#